data_AF-A0A2P6SNG5-F1
#
_entry.id   AF-A0A2P6SNG5-F1
#
_cell.length_a   1.000
_cell.length_b   1.000
_cell.length_c   1.000
_cell.angle_alpha   90.00
_cell.angle_beta   90.00
_cell.angle_gamma   90.00
#
_symmetry.space_group_name_H-M   'P 1'
#
loop_
_entity.id
_entity.type
_entity.pdbx_description
1 polymer ?
#
loop_
_entity_poly.entity_id
_entity_poly.type
_entity_poly.pdbx_seq_one_letter_code
_entity_poly.pdbx_strand_id
1 'polypeptide(L)' 'MGGWDKQGFPMKQGVLAVVTEGGMERGGENLSGHNDLPGLADTEKPRMRGPKRASKIRKLFNLSKEDDVRKYVNTHSR' A
#
# COMPACT_ATOMS: atom_id res chain seq x y z
N MET A 1 -5.39 8.42 -2.23
CA MET A 1 -6.50 7.78 -2.98
C MET A 1 -7.08 8.83 -3.90
N GLY A 2 -7.16 8.55 -5.21
CA GLY A 2 -7.86 9.44 -6.15
C GLY A 2 -9.36 9.17 -6.11
N GLY A 3 -10.17 10.23 -6.02
CA GLY A 3 -11.62 10.14 -6.06
C GLY A 3 -12.15 9.96 -7.48
N TRP A 4 -13.45 9.70 -7.62
CA TRP A 4 -14.18 9.78 -8.88
C TRP A 4 -15.06 11.03 -8.82
N ASP A 5 -15.19 11.74 -9.94
CA ASP A 5 -16.12 12.87 -10.01
C ASP A 5 -17.59 12.39 -10.05
N LYS A 6 -18.54 13.32 -9.95
CA LYS A 6 -19.98 13.01 -9.99
C LYS A 6 -20.44 12.49 -11.36
N GLN A 7 -19.61 12.63 -12.39
CA GLN A 7 -19.86 12.20 -13.76
C GLN A 7 -19.21 10.82 -14.04
N GLY A 8 -18.54 10.22 -13.05
CA GLY A 8 -17.96 8.89 -13.12
C GLY A 8 -16.55 8.84 -13.73
N PHE A 9 -15.88 9.97 -13.94
CA PHE A 9 -14.50 9.98 -14.42
C PHE A 9 -13.50 9.91 -13.26
N PRO A 10 -12.37 9.20 -13.44
CA PRO A 10 -11.33 9.13 -12.42
C PRO A 10 -10.63 10.49 -12.28
N MET A 11 -10.63 11.04 -11.07
CA MET A 11 -9.94 12.30 -10.77
C MET A 11 -8.42 12.08 -10.84
N LYS A 12 -7.73 12.82 -11.71
CA LYS A 12 -6.28 12.77 -11.85
C LYS A 12 -5.63 13.73 -10.86
N GLN A 13 -4.71 13.22 -10.03
CA GLN A 13 -3.89 14.04 -9.16
C GLN A 13 -2.88 14.83 -10.01
N GLY A 14 -2.95 16.18 -9.98
CA GLY A 14 -1.94 17.05 -10.62
C GLY A 14 -2.44 18.07 -11.64
N VAL A 15 -3.74 18.26 -11.87
CA VAL A 15 -4.24 19.41 -12.66
C VAL A 15 -4.34 20.64 -11.75
N LEU A 16 -3.29 21.45 -11.70
CA LEU A 16 -3.30 22.77 -11.06
C LEU A 16 -4.02 23.76 -11.99
N ALA A 17 -5.30 24.00 -11.75
CA ALA A 17 -5.92 25.25 -12.20
C ALA A 17 -5.34 26.37 -11.34
N VAL A 18 -4.52 27.24 -11.93
CA VAL A 18 -3.96 28.40 -11.24
C VAL A 18 -5.07 29.43 -11.10
N VAL A 19 -5.62 29.56 -9.88
CA VAL A 19 -6.38 30.73 -9.46
C VAL A 19 -5.76 31.19 -8.13
N THR A 20 -5.58 32.50 -8.06
CA THR A 20 -4.75 33.33 -7.17
C THR A 20 -4.99 33.19 -5.66
N GLU A 21 -3.86 33.30 -4.95
CA GLU A 21 -3.64 33.74 -3.55
C GLU A 21 -4.16 32.88 -2.39
N GLY A 22 -3.22 32.43 -1.55
CA GLY A 22 -3.48 31.81 -0.24
C GLY A 22 -2.61 30.58 -0.02
N GLY A 23 -1.40 30.77 0.53
CA GLY A 23 -0.56 29.66 0.95
C GLY A 23 -1.25 28.82 2.04
N MET A 24 -1.28 27.50 1.86
CA MET A 24 -1.69 26.57 2.91
C MET A 24 -0.67 25.43 2.96
N GLU A 25 -0.16 25.23 4.17
CA GLU A 25 1.04 24.48 4.51
C GLU A 25 0.93 22.97 4.18
N ARG A 26 2.06 22.37 3.83
CA ARG A 26 2.19 20.91 3.65
C ARG A 26 2.18 20.22 5.02
N GLY A 27 1.01 19.92 5.54
CA GLY A 27 0.79 19.00 6.67
C GLY A 27 0.34 17.63 6.15
N GLY A 28 1.27 16.68 6.06
CA GLY A 28 1.00 15.30 5.68
C GLY A 28 1.10 14.38 6.89
N GLU A 29 0.38 14.66 7.96
CA GLU A 29 0.32 13.81 9.15
C GLU A 29 -0.69 12.66 8.96
N ASN A 30 -0.20 11.42 8.95
CA ASN A 30 -1.06 10.26 9.20
C ASN A 30 -1.22 10.16 10.73
N LEU A 31 -2.23 10.84 11.28
CA LEU A 31 -2.66 10.61 12.66
C LEU A 31 -3.31 9.22 12.74
N SER A 32 -2.68 8.28 13.45
CA SER A 32 -3.35 7.07 13.92
C SER A 32 -4.42 7.48 14.95
N GLY A 33 -5.64 7.73 14.44
CA GLY A 33 -6.80 8.10 15.24
C GLY A 33 -7.22 6.95 16.16
N HIS A 34 -7.38 7.24 17.45
CA HIS A 34 -7.68 6.29 18.53
C HIS A 34 -9.16 5.84 18.57
N ASN A 35 -9.77 5.60 17.41
CA ASN A 35 -11.08 4.97 17.35
C ASN A 35 -11.04 3.92 16.24
N ASP A 36 -10.79 2.67 16.65
CA ASP A 36 -10.88 1.53 15.78
C ASP A 36 -12.33 1.45 15.24
N LEU A 37 -12.49 1.76 13.96
CA LEU A 37 -13.76 1.62 13.29
C LEU A 37 -14.09 0.12 13.20
N PRO A 38 -15.27 -0.31 13.68
CA PRO A 38 -15.64 -1.72 13.63
C PRO A 38 -15.65 -2.20 12.18
N GLY A 39 -14.88 -3.25 11.89
CA GLY A 39 -14.75 -3.83 10.55
C GLY A 39 -13.53 -3.38 9.72
N LEU A 40 -12.68 -2.49 10.24
CA LEU A 40 -11.37 -2.18 9.62
C LEU A 40 -10.20 -2.70 10.47
N ALA A 41 -10.30 -2.57 11.79
CA ALA A 41 -9.22 -2.95 12.70
C ALA A 41 -9.25 -4.44 13.10
N ASP A 42 -10.40 -5.11 13.01
CA ASP A 42 -10.59 -6.45 13.60
C ASP A 42 -10.24 -7.62 12.66
N THR A 43 -10.08 -7.37 11.36
CA THR A 43 -9.87 -8.45 10.37
C THR A 43 -8.51 -8.35 9.70
N GLU A 44 -7.58 -9.21 10.12
CA GLU A 44 -6.34 -9.44 9.39
C GLU A 44 -6.60 -10.30 8.14
N LYS A 45 -6.70 -9.67 6.97
CA LYS A 45 -6.85 -10.40 5.70
C LYS A 45 -5.47 -10.92 5.24
N PRO A 46 -5.23 -12.24 5.19
CA PRO A 46 -3.93 -12.76 4.77
C PRO A 46 -3.66 -12.44 3.30
N ARG A 47 -2.39 -12.21 2.96
CA ARG A 47 -1.99 -12.00 1.58
C ARG A 47 -2.12 -13.29 0.80
N MET A 48 -2.94 -13.28 -0.25
CA MET A 48 -3.21 -14.46 -1.08
C MET A 48 -1.98 -15.00 -1.83
N ARG A 49 -0.96 -14.17 -2.06
CA ARG A 49 0.29 -14.57 -2.73
C ARG A 49 1.48 -14.04 -1.94
N GLY A 50 2.44 -14.91 -1.69
CA GLY A 50 3.73 -14.57 -1.10
C GLY A 50 4.64 -13.82 -2.08
N PRO A 51 5.79 -13.32 -1.61
CA PRO A 51 6.76 -12.63 -2.45
C PRO A 51 7.24 -13.49 -3.64
N LYS A 52 7.15 -12.96 -4.86
CA LYS A 52 7.55 -13.67 -6.10
C LYS A 52 9.04 -13.53 -6.45
N ARG A 53 9.64 -12.38 -6.13
CA ARG A 53 11.03 -12.05 -6.51
C ARG A 53 12.00 -12.50 -5.42
N ALA A 54 13.11 -13.14 -5.80
CA ALA A 54 14.13 -13.62 -4.87
C ALA A 54 14.63 -12.53 -3.91
N SER A 55 14.86 -11.30 -4.40
CA SER A 55 15.27 -10.18 -3.55
C SER A 55 14.27 -9.83 -2.45
N LYS A 56 12.96 -10.02 -2.70
CA LYS A 56 11.90 -9.74 -1.73
C LYS A 56 11.66 -10.91 -0.78
N ILE A 57 11.93 -12.14 -1.20
CA ILE A 57 11.96 -13.33 -0.33
C ILE A 57 13.13 -13.22 0.65
N ARG A 58 14.34 -12.92 0.15
CA ARG A 58 15.53 -12.73 0.99
C ARG A 58 15.35 -11.65 2.06
N LYS A 59 14.74 -10.53 1.69
CA LYS A 59 14.44 -9.44 2.64
C LYS A 59 13.40 -9.81 3.69
N LEU A 60 12.46 -10.70 3.38
CA LEU A 60 11.40 -11.08 4.32
C LEU A 60 11.91 -12.11 5.34
N PHE A 61 12.73 -13.04 4.88
CA PHE A 61 13.29 -14.11 5.72
C PHE A 61 14.73 -13.83 6.20
N ASN A 62 15.23 -12.60 6.00
CA ASN A 62 16.59 -12.18 6.35
C ASN A 62 17.70 -13.13 5.85
N LEU A 63 17.54 -13.63 4.63
CA LEU A 63 18.48 -14.58 4.00
C LEU A 63 19.64 -13.85 3.31
N SER A 64 20.80 -14.52 3.28
CA SER A 64 21.97 -14.12 2.53
C SER A 64 21.80 -14.39 1.02
N LYS A 65 22.81 -14.04 0.21
CA LYS A 65 22.76 -14.25 -1.24
C LYS A 65 22.97 -15.72 -1.59
N GLU A 66 23.71 -16.42 -0.76
CA GLU A 66 24.15 -17.80 -0.85
C GLU A 66 23.01 -18.77 -0.52
N ASP A 67 22.04 -18.32 0.26
CA ASP A 67 20.88 -19.14 0.66
C ASP A 67 19.93 -19.42 -0.51
N ASP A 68 19.47 -20.68 -0.58
CA ASP A 68 18.50 -21.14 -1.56
C ASP A 68 17.09 -20.64 -1.24
N VAL A 69 16.63 -19.68 -2.06
CA VAL A 69 15.32 -19.05 -1.92
C VAL A 69 14.15 -19.96 -2.30
N ARG A 70 14.37 -21.08 -3.02
CA ARG A 70 13.28 -21.95 -3.51
C ARG A 70 12.53 -22.65 -2.39
N LYS A 71 13.22 -22.95 -1.29
CA LYS A 71 12.65 -23.56 -0.07
C LYS A 71 11.63 -22.66 0.62
N TYR A 72 11.68 -21.35 0.37
CA TYR A 72 10.87 -20.32 1.03
C TYR A 72 9.77 -19.76 0.12
N VAL A 73 9.55 -20.36 -1.06
CA VAL A 73 8.48 -19.97 -1.97
C VAL A 73 7.22 -20.76 -1.63
N ASN A 74 6.13 -20.04 -1.34
CA ASN A 74 4.84 -20.70 -1.09
C ASN A 74 4.26 -21.25 -2.41
N THR A 75 4.59 -22.50 -2.74
CA THR A 75 3.95 -23.27 -3.82
C THR A 75 2.62 -23.81 -3.32
N HIS A 76 1.54 -23.10 -3.62
CA HIS A 76 0.21 -23.63 -3.41
C HIS A 76 -0.07 -24.53 -4.63
N SER A 77 0.08 -25.85 -4.47
CA SER A 77 -0.53 -26.79 -5.42
C SER A 77 -2.04 -26.61 -5.31
N ARG A 78 -2.69 -26.41 -6.45
CA ARG A 78 -4.14 -26.22 -6.55
C ARG A 78 -4.88 -27.51 -6.24
#